data_AF-A0A1Y2T8S1-F1
#
_entry.id   AF-A0A1Y2T8S1-F1
#
_cell.length_a   1.000
_cell.length_b   1.000
_cell.length_c   1.000
_cell.angle_alpha   90.00
_cell.angle_beta   90.00
_cell.angle_gamma   90.00
#
_symmetry.space_group_name_H-M   'P 1'
#
loop_
_entity.id
_entity.type
_entity.pdbx_description
1 polymer ?
#
loop_
_entity_poly.entity_id
_entity_poly.type
_entity_poly.pdbx_seq_one_letter_code
_entity_poly.pdbx_strand_id
1 'polypeptide(L)'
;MIVYDDTVDLVDVALYWARFYSHESCGQCTPCREGTHWLERVFTRIKEGGGTEGDLKMIADMQTQMAGTTICVLSDAAVAFPASLLKLFPEELDRYINRVKEVRPA
;
A
#
# COMPACT_ATOMS: atom_id res chain seq x y z
N MET A 1 -16.77 -0.76 -12.48
CA MET A 1 -16.95 -0.24 -11.12
C MET A 1 -16.78 -1.41 -10.16
N ILE A 2 -15.90 -1.28 -9.17
CA ILE A 2 -15.69 -2.30 -8.13
C ILE A 2 -16.39 -1.79 -6.87
N VAL A 3 -17.14 -2.65 -6.18
CA VAL A 3 -17.91 -2.31 -4.98
C VAL A 3 -17.49 -3.25 -3.86
N TYR A 4 -17.22 -2.69 -2.68
CA TYR A 4 -16.94 -3.41 -1.45
C TYR A 4 -17.98 -3.01 -0.40
N ASP A 5 -18.45 -3.97 0.38
CA ASP A 5 -19.28 -3.72 1.56
C ASP A 5 -18.40 -3.68 2.84
N ASP A 6 -19.05 -3.55 3.99
CA ASP A 6 -18.41 -3.46 5.31
C ASP A 6 -17.86 -4.79 5.83
N THR A 7 -18.08 -5.90 5.13
CA THR A 7 -17.53 -7.22 5.49
C THR A 7 -16.13 -7.45 4.92
N VAL A 8 -15.69 -6.60 3.99
CA VAL A 8 -14.41 -6.72 3.29
C VAL A 8 -13.30 -5.97 4.02
N ASP A 9 -12.17 -6.65 4.22
CA ASP A 9 -10.96 -6.03 4.75
C ASP A 9 -10.24 -5.21 3.67
N LEU A 10 -10.24 -3.88 3.83
CA LEU A 10 -9.63 -2.98 2.86
C LEU A 10 -8.09 -3.11 2.82
N VAL A 11 -7.45 -3.60 3.87
CA VAL A 11 -6.00 -3.88 3.87
C VAL A 11 -5.68 -5.09 3.01
N ASP A 12 -6.54 -6.12 2.98
CA ASP A 12 -6.41 -7.24 2.04
C ASP A 12 -6.58 -6.79 0.60
N VAL A 13 -7.57 -5.92 0.34
CA VAL A 13 -7.78 -5.34 -0.98
C VAL A 13 -6.54 -4.54 -1.42
N ALA A 14 -5.96 -3.74 -0.53
CA ALA A 14 -4.75 -2.97 -0.81
C ALA A 14 -3.54 -3.86 -1.10
N LEU A 15 -3.39 -4.96 -0.36
CA LEU A 15 -2.35 -5.95 -0.60
C LEU A 15 -2.54 -6.63 -1.97
N TYR A 16 -3.76 -7.02 -2.31
CA TYR A 16 -4.07 -7.59 -3.62
C TYR A 16 -3.76 -6.59 -4.75
N TRP A 17 -4.15 -5.33 -4.57
CA TRP A 17 -3.83 -4.24 -5.50
C TRP A 17 -2.32 -4.10 -5.69
N ALA A 18 -1.56 -3.98 -4.60
CA ALA A 18 -0.11 -3.84 -4.65
C ALA A 18 0.57 -5.03 -5.32
N ARG A 19 0.13 -6.27 -5.02
CA ARG A 19 0.61 -7.50 -5.67
C ARG A 19 0.39 -7.49 -7.17
N PHE A 20 -0.80 -7.08 -7.63
CA PHE A 20 -1.10 -6.99 -9.05
C PHE A 20 -0.14 -6.04 -9.77
N TYR A 21 0.04 -4.82 -9.27
CA TYR A 21 0.95 -3.85 -9.90
C TYR A 21 2.43 -4.23 -9.78
N SER A 22 2.80 -4.93 -8.71
CA SER A 22 4.13 -5.52 -8.54
C SER A 22 4.42 -6.59 -9.59
N HIS A 23 3.44 -7.46 -9.87
CA HIS A 23 3.55 -8.54 -10.83
C HIS A 23 3.47 -8.07 -12.29
N GLU A 24 2.57 -7.13 -12.59
CA GLU A 24 2.30 -6.63 -13.94
C GLU A 24 3.16 -5.41 -14.33
N SER A 25 4.13 -5.04 -13.49
CA SER A 25 5.13 -4.02 -13.85
C SER A 25 6.10 -4.59 -14.90
N CYS A 26 6.26 -3.91 -16.02
CA CYS A 26 7.26 -4.28 -17.04
C CYS A 26 8.71 -4.07 -16.58
N GLY A 27 8.91 -3.37 -15.44
CA GLY A 27 10.23 -3.16 -14.84
C GLY A 27 11.13 -2.12 -15.53
N GLN A 28 10.67 -1.41 -16.55
CA GLN A 28 11.52 -0.52 -17.36
C GLN A 28 12.02 0.71 -16.59
N CYS A 29 11.18 1.37 -15.79
CA CYS A 29 11.56 2.55 -15.01
C CYS A 29 11.71 2.20 -13.53
N THR A 30 12.81 2.66 -12.91
CA THR A 30 13.15 2.33 -11.52
C THR A 30 12.09 2.73 -10.50
N PRO A 31 11.47 3.93 -10.54
CA PRO A 31 10.45 4.29 -9.55
C PRO A 31 9.23 3.37 -9.61
N CYS A 32 8.85 2.88 -10.79
CA CYS A 32 7.79 1.88 -10.93
C CYS A 32 8.27 0.51 -10.46
N ARG A 33 9.38 -0.01 -10.99
CA ARG A 33 9.89 -1.37 -10.71
C ARG A 33 10.12 -1.59 -9.21
N GLU A 34 10.91 -0.72 -8.59
CA GLU A 34 11.25 -0.86 -7.17
C GLU A 34 10.07 -0.42 -6.29
N GLY A 35 9.36 0.64 -6.70
CA GLY A 35 8.23 1.18 -5.95
C GLY A 35 7.08 0.19 -5.82
N THR A 36 6.67 -0.49 -6.88
CA THR A 36 5.58 -1.47 -6.80
C THR A 36 5.95 -2.67 -5.92
N HIS A 37 7.20 -3.14 -5.97
CA HIS A 37 7.69 -4.19 -5.07
C HIS A 37 7.74 -3.73 -3.61
N TRP A 38 8.14 -2.49 -3.34
CA TRP A 38 8.11 -1.92 -1.99
C TRP A 38 6.70 -1.81 -1.45
N LEU A 39 5.75 -1.40 -2.29
CA LEU A 39 4.36 -1.22 -1.90
C LEU A 39 3.76 -2.57 -1.46
N GLU A 40 4.01 -3.62 -2.24
CA GLU A 40 3.61 -4.99 -1.88
C GLU A 40 4.22 -5.44 -0.55
N ARG A 41 5.51 -5.19 -0.33
CA ARG A 41 6.20 -5.57 0.92
C ARG A 41 5.66 -4.82 2.13
N VAL A 42 5.34 -3.54 1.99
CA VAL A 42 4.73 -2.74 3.06
C VAL A 42 3.36 -3.30 3.42
N PHE A 43 2.47 -3.51 2.45
CA PHE A 43 1.14 -4.07 2.74
C PHE A 43 1.19 -5.50 3.26
N THR A 44 2.15 -6.32 2.80
CA THR A 44 2.37 -7.67 3.36
C THR A 44 2.74 -7.58 4.84
N ARG A 45 3.70 -6.72 5.19
CA ARG A 45 4.12 -6.49 6.58
C ARG A 45 2.97 -5.97 7.44
N ILE A 46 2.17 -5.01 6.94
CA ILE A 46 1.00 -4.50 7.67
C ILE A 46 0.01 -5.64 7.92
N LYS A 47 -0.32 -6.44 6.90
CA LYS A 47 -1.28 -7.53 7.00
C LYS A 47 -0.84 -8.62 7.97
N GLU A 48 0.44 -8.94 8.01
CA GLU A 48 1.04 -9.92 8.91
C GLU A 48 1.16 -9.42 10.37
N GLY A 49 0.74 -8.19 10.67
CA GLY A 49 0.85 -7.61 12.01
C GLY A 49 2.27 -7.17 12.37
N GLY A 50 3.09 -6.87 11.37
CA GLY A 50 4.42 -6.24 11.54
C GLY A 50 4.45 -4.75 11.15
N GLY A 51 3.29 -4.16 10.84
CA GLY A 51 3.17 -2.78 10.41
C GLY A 51 3.55 -1.76 11.49
N THR A 52 4.11 -0.64 11.07
CA THR A 52 4.57 0.47 11.92
C THR A 52 4.01 1.81 11.44
N GLU A 53 4.04 2.84 12.27
CA GLU A 53 3.69 4.21 11.82
C GLU A 53 4.62 4.70 10.69
N GLY A 54 5.86 4.19 10.63
CA GLY A 54 6.78 4.45 9.51
C GLY A 54 6.28 3.89 8.17
N ASP A 55 5.48 2.82 8.19
CA ASP A 55 4.87 2.26 6.98
C ASP A 55 3.80 3.17 6.38
N LEU A 56 3.00 3.81 7.23
CA LEU A 56 1.99 4.79 6.79
C LEU A 56 2.65 5.97 6.08
N LYS A 57 3.72 6.48 6.69
CA LYS A 57 4.53 7.53 6.08
C LYS A 57 5.14 7.07 4.76
N MET A 58 5.66 5.85 4.70
CA MET A 58 6.23 5.30 3.47
C MET A 58 5.19 5.21 2.36
N ILE A 59 3.95 4.77 2.63
CA ILE A 59 2.86 4.75 1.65
C ILE A 59 2.57 6.16 1.12
N ALA A 60 2.53 7.17 2.00
CA ALA A 60 2.33 8.56 1.60
C ALA A 60 3.49 9.10 0.73
N ASP A 61 4.73 8.83 1.13
CA ASP A 61 5.93 9.26 0.41
C ASP A 61 5.98 8.62 -0.99
N MET A 62 5.62 7.34 -1.10
CA MET A 62 5.59 6.60 -2.37
C MET A 62 4.67 7.23 -3.40
N GLN A 63 3.52 7.80 -2.99
CA GLN A 63 2.66 8.53 -3.92
C GLN A 63 3.43 9.66 -4.62
N THR A 64 4.18 10.46 -3.86
CA THR A 64 4.93 11.61 -4.41
C THR A 64 6.17 11.19 -5.21
N GLN A 65 6.79 10.07 -4.84
CA GLN A 65 8.02 9.59 -5.48
C GLN A 65 7.75 8.76 -6.74
N MET A 66 6.58 8.15 -6.85
CA MET A 66 6.20 7.27 -7.96
C MET A 66 5.31 7.94 -9.00
N ALA A 67 4.39 8.81 -8.56
CA ALA A 67 3.43 9.43 -9.48
C ALA A 67 4.11 10.51 -10.34
N GLY A 68 3.92 10.46 -11.65
CA GLY A 68 4.50 11.42 -12.60
C GLY A 68 6.03 11.35 -12.79
N THR A 69 6.72 10.40 -12.14
CA THR A 69 8.18 10.21 -12.24
C THR A 69 8.58 9.02 -13.14
N THR A 70 7.61 8.44 -13.84
CA THR A 70 7.75 7.19 -14.60
C THR A 70 7.40 7.37 -16.08
N ILE A 71 7.71 6.35 -16.90
CA ILE A 71 7.55 6.41 -18.35
C ILE A 71 6.07 6.29 -18.76
N CYS A 72 5.29 5.46 -18.05
CA CYS A 72 3.88 5.21 -18.31
C CYS A 72 3.05 5.40 -17.04
N VAL A 73 1.72 5.37 -17.18
CA VAL A 73 0.77 5.66 -16.08
C VAL A 73 0.53 4.49 -15.11
N LEU A 74 1.22 3.36 -15.28
CA LEU A 74 1.04 2.19 -14.39
C LEU A 74 1.41 2.53 -12.94
N SER A 75 2.47 3.32 -12.76
CA SER A 75 2.93 3.79 -11.45
C SER A 75 1.87 4.65 -10.76
N ASP A 76 1.25 5.58 -11.50
CA ASP A 76 0.19 6.45 -10.98
C ASP A 76 -1.01 5.62 -10.51
N ALA A 77 -1.38 4.59 -11.29
CA ALA A 77 -2.46 3.68 -10.94
C ALA A 77 -2.12 2.79 -9.74
N ALA A 78 -0.86 2.36 -9.60
CA ALA A 78 -0.40 1.55 -8.48
C ALA A 78 -0.55 2.28 -7.13
N VAL A 79 -0.26 3.59 -7.08
CA VAL A 79 -0.31 4.38 -5.84
C VAL A 79 -1.66 5.05 -5.58
N ALA A 80 -2.56 5.14 -6.56
CA ALA A 80 -3.85 5.82 -6.43
C ALA A 80 -4.75 5.21 -5.33
N PHE A 81 -4.86 3.89 -5.27
CA PHE A 81 -5.68 3.21 -4.26
C PHE A 81 -5.07 3.30 -2.85
N PRO A 82 -3.78 2.96 -2.63
CA PRO A 82 -3.11 3.16 -1.34
C PRO A 82 -3.23 4.59 -0.78
N ALA A 83 -3.03 5.60 -1.63
CA ALA A 83 -3.19 7.00 -1.23
C ALA A 83 -4.63 7.34 -0.80
N SER A 84 -5.61 6.81 -1.53
CA SER A 84 -7.03 6.99 -1.19
C SER A 84 -7.40 6.28 0.11
N LEU A 85 -6.88 5.07 0.32
CA LEU A 85 -7.07 4.31 1.56
C LEU A 85 -6.53 5.08 2.76
N LEU A 86 -5.29 5.58 2.66
CA LEU A 86 -4.66 6.37 3.73
C LEU A 86 -5.45 7.65 4.06
N LYS A 87 -6.08 8.25 3.05
CA LYS A 87 -6.85 9.50 3.21
C LYS A 87 -8.26 9.29 3.76
N LEU A 88 -8.95 8.24 3.29
CA LEU A 88 -10.39 8.06 3.52
C LEU A 88 -10.71 7.05 4.61
N PHE A 89 -9.83 6.06 4.83
CA PHE A 89 -10.01 5.00 5.82
C PHE A 89 -8.71 4.75 6.61
N PRO A 90 -8.09 5.78 7.21
CA PRO A 90 -6.87 5.59 8.01
C PRO A 90 -7.07 4.58 9.16
N GLU A 91 -8.28 4.48 9.71
CA GLU A 91 -8.64 3.58 10.80
C GLU A 91 -8.44 2.09 10.44
N GLU A 92 -8.61 1.73 9.17
CA GLU A 92 -8.42 0.35 8.70
C GLU A 92 -6.95 -0.07 8.80
N LEU A 93 -6.01 0.87 8.55
CA LEU A 93 -4.58 0.65 8.68
C LEU A 93 -4.13 0.72 10.15
N ASP A 94 -4.67 1.68 10.91
CA ASP A 94 -4.38 1.83 12.34
C ASP A 94 -4.80 0.58 13.13
N ARG A 95 -5.88 -0.10 12.75
CA ARG A 95 -6.31 -1.38 13.35
C ARG A 95 -5.20 -2.44 13.28
N TYR A 96 -4.46 -2.50 12.19
CA TYR A 96 -3.34 -3.43 12.03
C TYR A 96 -2.11 -3.01 12.81
N ILE A 97 -1.79 -1.71 12.80
CA ILE A 97 -0.61 -1.17 13.49
C ILE A 97 -0.77 -1.24 15.01
N ASN A 98 -1.97 -0.97 15.53
CA ASN A 98 -2.22 -1.00 16.97
C ASN A 98 -2.30 -2.43 17.52
N ARG A 99 -2.73 -3.43 16.73
CA ARG A 99 -2.61 -4.85 17.11
C ARG A 99 -1.16 -5.23 17.46
N VAL A 100 -0.18 -4.64 16.78
CA VAL A 100 1.25 -4.88 17.06
C VAL A 100 1.63 -4.39 18.47
N LYS A 101 1.11 -3.23 18.87
CA LYS A 101 1.40 -2.62 20.19
C LYS A 101 0.87 -3.50 21.34
N GLU A 102 -0.22 -4.24 21.13
CA GLU A 102 -0.75 -5.18 22.12
C GLU A 102 0.09 -6.47 22.25
N VAL A 103 0.62 -6.98 21.13
CA VAL A 103 1.40 -8.25 21.10
C VAL A 103 2.86 -8.03 21.48
N ARG A 104 3.39 -6.82 21.27
CA ARG A 104 4.79 -6.47 21.55
C ARG A 104 4.86 -5.17 22.38
N PRO A 105 4.70 -5.25 23.72
CA PRO A 105 4.85 -4.07 24.57
C PRO A 105 6.29 -3.55 24.44
N ALA A 106 6.41 -2.23 24.29
CA ALA A 106 7.67 -1.51 24.18
C ALA A 106 8.55 -1.66 25.42
#